data_AF-A0A090WJE5-F1
#
_entry.id   AF-A0A090WJE5-F1
#
_cell.length_a   1.000
_cell.length_b   1.000
_cell.length_c   1.000
_cell.angle_alpha   90.00
_cell.angle_beta   90.00
_cell.angle_gamma   90.00
#
_symmetry.space_group_name_H-M   'P 1'
#
loop_
_entity.id
_entity.type
_entity.pdbx_description
1 polymer ?
#
loop_
_entity_poly.entity_id
_entity_poly.type
_entity_poly.pdbx_seq_one_letter_code
_entity_poly.pdbx_strand_id
1 'polypeptide(L)'
;MDMEEHYKIEYGLFLNNNLASISKETYKSILDPEKQPIKLAQFRDEGFYSNKTPLTFDMNWLKHLDNISISAIDIKDTECLSEIQITGKWAPFTLTITNVDLAMIQEQKLYGLHYGFNVYPKGRRYNPAQPTINFDSDLMPKAYEQSLLLTDKHTGKWVDNFKKGLSKVYLTYPTLEKDVLDIYLISYERILPLWMGRVKLPNELREKVRIRNQLYNY
;
A
#
# COMPACT_ATOMS: atom_id res chain seq x y z
N MET A 1 -11.19 14.02 1.49
CA MET A 1 -11.11 13.06 2.60
C MET A 1 -11.86 11.83 2.17
N ASP A 2 -11.27 10.66 2.42
CA ASP A 2 -12.01 9.41 2.33
C ASP A 2 -13.22 9.50 3.29
N MET A 3 -14.39 8.97 2.91
CA MET A 3 -15.58 9.02 3.80
C MET A 3 -15.29 8.31 5.13
N GLU A 4 -14.41 7.32 5.10
CA GLU A 4 -13.98 6.55 6.27
C GLU A 4 -13.12 7.40 7.23
N GLU A 5 -12.26 8.28 6.71
CA GLU A 5 -11.43 9.20 7.51
C GLU A 5 -12.30 10.25 8.23
N HIS A 6 -13.28 10.80 7.51
CA HIS A 6 -14.24 11.76 8.09
C HIS A 6 -15.04 11.15 9.24
N TYR A 7 -15.58 9.93 9.05
CA TYR A 7 -16.31 9.18 10.06
C TYR A 7 -15.46 9.00 11.34
N LYS A 8 -14.24 8.48 11.21
CA LYS A 8 -13.42 8.14 12.39
C LYS A 8 -12.96 9.35 13.20
N ILE A 9 -12.77 10.49 12.55
CA ILE A 9 -12.53 11.78 13.21
C ILE A 9 -13.77 12.17 14.02
N GLU A 10 -14.96 12.19 13.41
CA GLU A 10 -16.23 12.57 14.06
C GLU A 10 -16.54 11.72 15.31
N TYR A 11 -16.25 10.42 15.27
CA TYR A 11 -16.48 9.51 16.40
C TYR A 11 -15.35 9.49 17.46
N GLY A 12 -14.32 10.33 17.34
CA GLY A 12 -13.30 10.49 18.38
C GLY A 12 -12.44 9.24 18.61
N LEU A 13 -12.13 8.49 17.54
CA LEU A 13 -11.45 7.19 17.64
C LEU A 13 -9.94 7.28 17.88
N PHE A 14 -9.37 8.48 17.77
CA PHE A 14 -8.01 8.78 18.19
C PHE A 14 -7.99 9.21 19.65
N LEU A 15 -7.20 8.51 20.46
CA LEU A 15 -7.08 8.82 21.88
C LEU A 15 -6.06 9.95 22.07
N ASN A 16 -6.42 10.94 22.90
CA ASN A 16 -5.59 12.09 23.27
C ASN A 16 -5.33 13.15 22.19
N ASN A 17 -5.98 13.07 21.02
CA ASN A 17 -5.82 14.07 19.97
C ASN A 17 -7.09 14.92 19.80
N ASN A 18 -6.93 16.24 19.76
CA ASN A 18 -8.04 17.15 19.49
C ASN A 18 -8.47 17.02 18.01
N LEU A 19 -9.77 17.06 17.72
CA LEU A 19 -10.36 16.94 16.37
C LEU A 19 -9.71 17.87 15.32
N ALA A 20 -9.35 19.09 15.75
CA ALA A 20 -8.68 20.08 14.92
C ALA A 20 -7.19 19.80 14.66
N SER A 21 -6.57 18.90 15.44
CA SER A 21 -5.17 18.47 15.28
C SER A 21 -5.04 17.40 14.20
N ILE A 22 -5.95 16.42 14.18
CA ILE A 22 -5.87 15.24 13.31
C ILE A 22 -6.03 15.63 11.84
N SER A 23 -6.97 16.53 11.54
CA SER A 23 -7.20 17.06 10.17
C SER A 23 -6.03 17.90 9.61
N LYS A 24 -5.03 18.19 10.43
CA LYS A 24 -3.79 18.91 10.04
C LYS A 24 -2.55 18.02 10.10
N GLU A 25 -2.69 16.74 10.45
CA GLU A 25 -1.54 15.84 10.50
C GLU A 25 -1.01 15.59 9.07
N THR A 26 0.30 15.57 8.95
CA THR A 26 1.06 15.30 7.73
C THR A 26 1.98 14.12 7.98
N TYR A 27 2.58 13.54 6.94
CA TYR A 27 3.61 12.50 7.09
C TYR A 27 4.67 12.86 8.12
N LYS A 28 5.13 14.12 8.06
CA LYS A 28 6.19 14.63 8.93
C LYS A 28 5.75 14.67 10.39
N SER A 29 4.50 15.05 10.66
CA SER A 29 4.00 15.16 12.03
C SER A 29 3.61 13.80 12.61
N ILE A 30 3.10 12.86 11.81
CA ILE A 30 2.79 11.50 12.25
C ILE A 30 4.07 10.74 12.63
N LEU A 31 5.15 10.96 11.89
CA LEU A 31 6.46 10.32 12.15
C LEU A 31 7.33 11.10 13.15
N ASP A 32 6.78 12.12 13.81
CA ASP A 32 7.47 12.87 14.86
C ASP A 32 7.73 11.95 16.08
N PRO A 33 8.99 11.77 16.52
CA PRO A 33 9.31 10.98 17.69
C PRO A 33 8.55 11.37 18.96
N GLU A 34 8.20 12.66 19.12
CA GLU A 34 7.46 13.13 20.30
C GLU A 34 6.00 12.66 20.32
N LYS A 35 5.44 12.30 19.16
CA LYS A 35 4.08 11.77 19.03
C LYS A 35 4.01 10.24 19.04
N GLN A 36 5.17 9.57 19.18
CA GLN A 36 5.26 8.12 19.14
C GLN A 36 5.43 7.53 20.56
N PRO A 37 4.82 6.37 20.85
CA PRO A 37 3.97 5.58 19.97
C PRO A 37 2.53 6.11 19.88
N ILE A 38 1.89 5.93 18.73
CA ILE A 38 0.49 6.33 18.51
C ILE A 38 -0.44 5.30 19.16
N LYS A 39 -1.46 5.79 19.88
CA LYS A 39 -2.47 4.96 20.52
C LYS A 39 -3.82 5.12 19.82
N LEU A 40 -4.36 4.03 19.30
CA LEU A 40 -5.67 3.98 18.64
C LEU A 40 -6.64 3.14 19.47
N ALA A 41 -7.93 3.46 19.38
CA ALA A 41 -8.97 2.62 19.98
C ALA A 41 -8.96 1.21 19.35
N GLN A 42 -9.30 0.19 20.14
CA GLN A 42 -9.32 -1.20 19.67
C GLN A 42 -10.76 -1.63 19.37
N PHE A 43 -10.94 -2.40 18.28
CA PHE A 43 -12.15 -3.19 18.04
C PHE A 43 -12.25 -4.30 19.09
N ARG A 44 -13.30 -4.24 19.92
CA ARG A 44 -13.60 -5.31 20.89
C ARG A 44 -14.71 -6.23 20.37
N ASP A 45 -15.77 -5.64 19.82
CA ASP A 45 -16.93 -6.30 19.24
C ASP A 45 -17.32 -5.61 17.91
N GLU A 46 -18.09 -6.29 17.05
CA GLU A 46 -18.54 -5.76 15.76
C GLU A 46 -19.19 -4.37 15.93
N GLY A 47 -18.52 -3.32 15.46
CA GLY A 47 -19.02 -1.95 15.47
C GLY A 47 -18.76 -1.13 16.76
N PHE A 48 -18.10 -1.67 17.79
CA PHE A 48 -17.87 -0.96 19.06
C PHE A 48 -16.38 -0.76 19.38
N TYR A 49 -15.97 0.51 19.48
CA TYR A 49 -14.62 0.92 19.88
C TYR A 49 -14.51 1.06 21.39
N SER A 50 -13.40 0.56 21.97
CA SER A 50 -13.10 0.73 23.40
C SER A 50 -11.79 1.48 23.59
N ASN A 51 -11.86 2.63 24.28
CA ASN A 51 -10.69 3.39 24.71
C ASN A 51 -9.96 2.80 25.93
N LYS A 52 -10.56 1.80 26.59
CA LYS A 52 -10.03 1.19 27.82
C LYS A 52 -8.81 0.30 27.56
N THR A 53 -8.64 -0.18 26.33
CA THR A 53 -7.55 -1.08 25.91
C THR A 53 -6.99 -0.62 24.56
N PRO A 54 -6.21 0.47 24.54
CA PRO A 54 -5.70 1.03 23.29
C PRO A 54 -4.67 0.13 22.62
N LEU A 55 -4.73 0.03 21.29
CA LEU A 55 -3.64 -0.52 20.49
C LEU A 55 -2.54 0.54 20.34
N THR A 56 -1.30 0.11 20.59
CA THR A 56 -0.12 0.97 20.52
C THR A 56 0.69 0.62 19.30
N PHE A 57 0.99 1.61 18.46
CA PHE A 57 1.75 1.46 17.23
C PHE A 57 2.99 2.34 17.28
N ASP A 58 4.16 1.72 17.16
CA ASP A 58 5.42 2.43 16.94
C ASP A 58 5.73 2.44 15.44
N MET A 59 5.58 3.61 14.83
CA MET A 59 5.77 3.82 13.40
C MET A 59 7.08 4.56 13.08
N ASN A 60 7.94 4.81 14.09
CA ASN A 60 9.21 5.50 13.89
C ASN A 60 10.10 4.84 12.84
N TRP A 61 9.99 3.53 12.66
CA TRP A 61 10.80 2.80 11.71
C TRP A 61 10.59 3.24 10.25
N LEU A 62 9.41 3.81 9.92
CA LEU A 62 9.09 4.29 8.57
C LEU A 62 9.99 5.47 8.14
N LYS A 63 10.54 6.24 9.10
CA LYS A 63 11.49 7.33 8.78
C LYS A 63 12.81 6.82 8.19
N HIS A 64 13.08 5.52 8.34
CA HIS A 64 14.28 4.88 7.82
C HIS A 64 14.07 4.25 6.43
N LEU A 65 12.86 4.35 5.86
CA LEU A 65 12.60 3.97 4.47
C LEU A 65 13.11 5.07 3.54
N ASP A 66 14.24 4.80 2.90
CA ASP A 66 14.96 5.73 2.04
C ASP A 66 15.32 5.15 0.67
N ASN A 67 14.95 3.89 0.40
CA ASN A 67 15.26 3.21 -0.85
C ASN A 67 14.02 2.51 -1.43
N ILE A 68 13.77 2.77 -2.71
CA ILE A 68 12.74 2.10 -3.51
C ILE A 68 13.43 1.50 -4.72
N SER A 69 13.35 0.19 -4.89
CA SER A 69 13.81 -0.50 -6.09
C SER A 69 12.62 -1.08 -6.84
N ILE A 70 12.68 -1.00 -8.17
CA ILE A 70 11.74 -1.64 -9.06
C ILE A 70 12.52 -2.50 -10.05
N SER A 71 12.19 -3.78 -10.11
CA SER A 71 12.79 -4.75 -11.03
C SER A 71 11.71 -5.45 -11.85
N ALA A 72 12.07 -5.87 -13.06
CA ALA A 72 11.22 -6.76 -13.83
C ALA A 72 11.26 -8.17 -13.22
N ILE A 73 10.13 -8.87 -13.21
CA ILE A 73 10.07 -10.29 -12.90
C ILE A 73 9.96 -11.03 -14.22
N ASP A 74 10.93 -11.89 -14.51
CA ASP A 74 10.90 -12.74 -15.69
C ASP A 74 9.98 -13.93 -15.41
N ILE A 75 8.79 -13.88 -16.00
CA ILE A 75 7.84 -15.00 -15.98
C ILE A 75 7.59 -15.39 -17.43
N LYS A 76 7.68 -16.71 -17.68
CA LYS A 76 7.34 -17.28 -18.98
C LYS A 76 5.97 -16.75 -19.43
N ASP A 77 5.90 -16.19 -20.63
CA ASP A 77 4.68 -15.62 -21.25
C ASP A 77 4.31 -14.17 -20.83
N THR A 78 5.03 -13.51 -19.92
CA THR A 78 4.84 -12.06 -19.64
C THR A 78 6.12 -11.34 -19.21
N GLU A 79 6.41 -10.21 -19.85
CA GLU A 79 7.58 -9.38 -19.52
C GLU A 79 7.25 -8.13 -18.69
N CYS A 80 5.99 -7.97 -18.30
CA CYS A 80 5.46 -6.70 -17.78
C CYS A 80 5.18 -6.72 -16.27
N LEU A 81 5.46 -7.85 -15.62
CA LEU A 81 5.36 -7.94 -14.17
C LEU A 81 6.60 -7.35 -13.53
N SER A 82 6.38 -6.67 -12.42
CA SER A 82 7.44 -6.03 -11.65
C SER A 82 7.37 -6.42 -10.19
N GLU A 83 8.55 -6.38 -9.56
CA GLU A 83 8.70 -6.37 -8.12
C GLU A 83 9.04 -4.95 -7.69
N ILE A 84 8.37 -4.47 -6.65
CA ILE A 84 8.68 -3.20 -6.00
C ILE A 84 9.13 -3.53 -4.58
N GLN A 85 10.36 -3.16 -4.22
CA GLN A 85 10.84 -3.26 -2.84
C GLN A 85 11.03 -1.86 -2.24
N ILE A 86 10.55 -1.69 -1.01
CA ILE A 86 10.72 -0.48 -0.22
C ILE A 86 11.46 -0.86 1.06
N THR A 87 12.62 -0.25 1.26
CA THR A 87 13.50 -0.52 2.39
C THR A 87 14.31 0.73 2.71
N GLY A 88 15.34 0.58 3.53
CA GLY A 88 16.37 1.59 3.68
C GLY A 88 17.52 1.13 4.52
N LYS A 89 18.57 1.95 4.63
CA LYS A 89 19.82 1.55 5.32
C LYS A 89 19.53 1.08 6.75
N TRP A 90 18.73 1.86 7.48
CA TRP A 90 18.39 1.64 8.88
C TRP A 90 16.98 1.07 9.09
N ALA A 91 16.25 0.79 8.01
CA ALA A 91 14.92 0.20 8.12
C ALA A 91 15.04 -1.26 8.62
N PRO A 92 14.31 -1.65 9.68
CA PRO A 92 14.31 -3.02 10.18
C PRO A 92 13.45 -3.96 9.33
N PHE A 93 12.59 -3.41 8.48
CA PHE A 93 11.67 -4.18 7.63
C PHE A 93 11.84 -3.82 6.16
N THR A 94 11.52 -4.77 5.30
CA THR A 94 11.39 -4.59 3.85
C THR A 94 9.94 -4.86 3.45
N LEU A 95 9.38 -3.96 2.65
CA LEU A 95 8.08 -4.14 2.03
C LEU A 95 8.30 -4.58 0.59
N THR A 96 7.69 -5.69 0.21
CA THR A 96 7.83 -6.24 -1.14
C THR A 96 6.45 -6.38 -1.77
N ILE A 97 6.29 -5.78 -2.95
CA ILE A 97 5.12 -5.95 -3.81
C ILE A 97 5.55 -6.77 -5.01
N THR A 98 5.02 -7.98 -5.16
CA THR A 98 5.36 -8.88 -6.28
C THR A 98 4.29 -8.86 -7.36
N ASN A 99 4.69 -9.20 -8.58
CA ASN A 99 3.80 -9.40 -9.72
C ASN A 99 2.86 -8.20 -9.99
N VAL A 100 3.39 -6.99 -9.84
CA VAL A 100 2.63 -5.77 -10.19
C VAL A 100 2.74 -5.54 -11.69
N ASP A 101 1.60 -5.55 -12.39
CA ASP A 101 1.51 -5.03 -13.75
C ASP A 101 1.41 -3.50 -13.72
N LEU A 102 2.55 -2.85 -13.95
CA LEU A 102 2.68 -1.40 -13.94
C LEU A 102 1.86 -0.71 -15.03
N ALA A 103 1.45 -1.41 -16.09
CA ALA A 103 0.61 -0.83 -17.14
C ALA A 103 -0.86 -0.72 -16.71
N MET A 104 -1.31 -1.55 -15.78
CA MET A 104 -2.69 -1.58 -15.32
C MET A 104 -3.01 -0.50 -14.27
N ILE A 105 -1.98 0.17 -13.73
CA ILE A 105 -2.14 1.29 -12.80
C ILE A 105 -2.69 2.51 -13.57
N GLN A 106 -3.80 3.04 -13.09
CA GLN A 106 -4.49 4.18 -13.68
C GLN A 106 -3.86 5.50 -13.23
N GLU A 107 -3.96 6.50 -14.10
CA GLU A 107 -3.52 7.86 -13.81
C GLU A 107 -4.48 8.52 -12.82
N GLN A 108 -3.95 9.33 -11.89
CA GLN A 108 -4.73 10.11 -10.92
C GLN A 108 -5.70 9.31 -10.01
N LYS A 109 -5.69 7.98 -10.12
CA LYS A 109 -6.48 7.06 -9.30
C LYS A 109 -5.55 6.16 -8.49
N LEU A 110 -5.89 5.98 -7.23
CA LEU A 110 -5.11 5.16 -6.30
C LEU A 110 -5.42 3.66 -6.52
N TYR A 111 -4.43 2.90 -6.97
CA TYR A 111 -4.46 1.44 -7.05
C TYR A 111 -4.11 0.85 -5.68
N GLY A 112 -5.10 0.30 -4.96
CA GLY A 112 -4.93 -0.12 -3.56
C GLY A 112 -4.69 -1.61 -3.38
N LEU A 113 -3.59 -1.95 -2.71
CA LEU A 113 -3.15 -3.30 -2.37
C LEU A 113 -3.25 -3.58 -0.88
N HIS A 114 -3.70 -4.79 -0.53
CA HIS A 114 -3.75 -5.25 0.85
C HIS A 114 -2.58 -6.20 1.12
N TYR A 115 -2.07 -6.20 2.37
CA TYR A 115 -1.03 -7.16 2.75
C TYR A 115 -1.54 -8.60 2.65
N GLY A 116 -0.64 -9.49 2.26
CA GLY A 116 -0.92 -10.87 1.90
C GLY A 116 -0.93 -11.10 0.40
N PHE A 117 -1.48 -12.24 0.01
CA PHE A 117 -1.63 -12.60 -1.39
C PHE A 117 -2.95 -12.07 -1.93
N ASN A 118 -2.87 -11.32 -3.03
CA ASN A 118 -3.97 -10.67 -3.69
C ASN A 118 -4.35 -11.51 -4.91
N VAL A 119 -5.40 -12.31 -4.75
CA VAL A 119 -5.97 -13.15 -5.82
C VAL A 119 -6.74 -12.36 -6.88
N TYR A 120 -6.98 -11.06 -6.68
CA TYR A 120 -7.70 -10.20 -7.64
C TYR A 120 -6.75 -9.17 -8.29
N PRO A 121 -6.43 -9.27 -9.59
CA PRO A 121 -5.82 -8.15 -10.30
C PRO A 121 -6.84 -7.00 -10.35
N LYS A 122 -6.56 -5.89 -9.64
CA LYS A 122 -7.44 -4.71 -9.63
C LYS A 122 -7.30 -3.89 -10.92
N GLY A 123 -7.47 -4.52 -12.07
CA GLY A 123 -7.46 -3.81 -13.34
C GLY A 123 -8.20 -4.56 -14.43
N ARG A 124 -9.44 -4.20 -14.67
CA ARG A 124 -9.87 -4.02 -16.06
C ARG A 124 -10.42 -2.59 -16.12
N ARG A 125 -9.98 -1.82 -17.12
CA ARG A 125 -10.51 -0.47 -17.39
C ARG A 125 -12.02 -0.50 -17.69
N TYR A 126 -12.57 -1.67 -17.99
CA TYR A 126 -13.99 -1.95 -17.93
C TYR A 126 -14.33 -2.53 -16.57
N ASN A 127 -15.26 -1.89 -15.86
CA ASN A 127 -16.07 -2.49 -14.81
C ASN A 127 -16.67 -3.80 -15.36
N PRO A 128 -16.09 -5.01 -15.16
CA PRO A 128 -16.96 -6.15 -15.30
C PRO A 128 -17.88 -6.02 -14.09
N ALA A 129 -19.18 -6.23 -14.24
CA ALA A 129 -19.92 -6.67 -13.06
C ALA A 129 -19.05 -7.76 -12.42
N GLN A 130 -18.64 -7.60 -11.15
CA GLN A 130 -17.89 -8.65 -10.45
C GLN A 130 -18.66 -9.94 -10.76
N PRO A 131 -18.05 -10.95 -11.42
CA PRO A 131 -18.80 -12.13 -11.77
C PRO A 131 -19.30 -12.70 -10.44
N THR A 132 -20.60 -12.57 -10.20
CA THR A 132 -21.29 -13.11 -9.02
C THR A 132 -21.36 -14.63 -9.08
N ILE A 133 -20.75 -15.23 -10.11
CA ILE A 133 -20.67 -16.66 -10.35
C ILE A 133 -19.19 -16.99 -10.57
N ASN A 134 -18.57 -17.44 -9.48
CA ASN A 134 -17.32 -18.20 -9.38
C ASN A 134 -16.07 -17.60 -10.06
N PHE A 135 -15.37 -16.71 -9.34
CA PHE A 135 -13.93 -16.60 -9.48
C PHE A 135 -13.29 -17.78 -8.74
N ASP A 136 -12.63 -18.66 -9.49
CA ASP A 136 -11.86 -19.75 -8.94
C ASP A 136 -10.39 -19.31 -8.78
N SER A 137 -9.98 -19.05 -7.55
CA SER A 137 -8.60 -18.66 -7.22
C SER A 137 -7.58 -19.73 -7.60
N ASP A 138 -8.01 -20.99 -7.78
CA ASP A 138 -7.12 -22.09 -8.19
C ASP A 138 -6.77 -22.04 -9.68
N LEU A 139 -7.47 -21.22 -10.49
CA LEU A 139 -7.18 -21.04 -11.91
C LEU A 139 -6.05 -20.04 -12.18
N MET A 140 -5.72 -19.13 -11.24
CA MET A 140 -4.60 -18.22 -11.43
C MET A 140 -3.31 -18.94 -11.08
N PRO A 141 -2.36 -19.14 -12.03
CA PRO A 141 -1.14 -19.85 -11.70
C PRO A 141 -0.38 -19.07 -10.63
N LYS A 142 0.11 -19.77 -9.59
CA LYS A 142 0.83 -19.18 -8.44
C LYS A 142 1.95 -18.20 -8.85
N ALA A 143 2.59 -18.44 -9.99
CA ALA A 143 3.60 -17.55 -10.54
C ALA A 143 3.12 -16.11 -10.76
N TYR A 144 1.82 -15.89 -11.03
CA TYR A 144 1.22 -14.59 -11.29
C TYR A 144 0.53 -13.97 -10.06
N GLU A 145 0.57 -14.64 -8.91
CA GLU A 145 -0.08 -14.15 -7.70
C GLU A 145 0.59 -12.87 -7.21
N GLN A 146 -0.17 -11.78 -7.25
CA GLN A 146 0.28 -10.49 -6.73
C GLN A 146 0.30 -10.56 -5.21
N SER A 147 1.41 -10.18 -4.59
CA SER A 147 1.51 -10.16 -3.13
C SER A 147 2.02 -8.82 -2.63
N LEU A 148 1.64 -8.48 -1.40
CA LEU A 148 2.22 -7.38 -0.65
C LEU A 148 2.64 -7.95 0.70
N LEU A 149 3.94 -8.05 0.94
CA LEU A 149 4.50 -8.68 2.12
C LEU A 149 5.37 -7.70 2.90
N LEU A 150 5.38 -7.86 4.23
CA LEU A 150 6.32 -7.21 5.13
C LEU A 150 7.25 -8.26 5.72
N THR A 151 8.55 -8.09 5.54
CA THR A 151 9.56 -9.02 6.05
C THR A 151 10.54 -8.30 6.95
N ASP A 152 11.04 -9.02 7.96
CA ASP A 152 12.17 -8.57 8.76
C ASP A 152 13.43 -8.60 7.91
N LYS A 153 14.15 -7.47 7.84
CA LYS A 153 15.30 -7.30 6.94
C LYS A 153 16.46 -8.23 7.28
N HIS A 154 16.62 -8.60 8.56
CA HIS A 154 17.73 -9.43 9.01
C HIS A 154 17.45 -10.92 8.87
N THR A 155 16.21 -11.33 9.15
CA THR A 155 15.83 -12.74 9.21
C THR A 155 15.09 -13.22 7.96
N GLY A 156 14.57 -12.30 7.13
CA GLY A 156 13.73 -12.60 5.97
C GLY A 156 12.34 -13.13 6.33
N LYS A 157 12.01 -13.26 7.61
CA LYS A 157 10.74 -13.82 8.07
C LYS A 157 9.61 -12.82 7.89
N TRP A 158 8.41 -13.33 7.65
CA TRP A 158 7.21 -12.51 7.60
C TRP A 158 6.96 -11.86 8.95
N VAL A 159 6.59 -10.59 8.89
CA VAL A 159 6.22 -9.79 10.05
C VAL A 159 4.77 -9.41 9.93
N ASP A 160 4.08 -9.45 11.06
CA ASP A 160 2.70 -8.98 11.17
C ASP A 160 2.63 -7.48 10.87
N ASN A 161 2.18 -7.12 9.67
CA ASN A 161 2.06 -5.74 9.20
C ASN A 161 1.08 -4.93 10.05
N PHE A 162 0.05 -5.57 10.60
CA PHE A 162 -0.92 -4.93 11.47
C PHE A 162 -0.23 -4.40 12.72
N LYS A 163 0.61 -5.22 13.38
CA LYS A 163 1.39 -4.78 14.55
C LYS A 163 2.41 -3.69 14.22
N LYS A 164 2.74 -3.49 12.95
CA LYS A 164 3.61 -2.41 12.46
C LYS A 164 2.85 -1.18 11.97
N GLY A 165 1.53 -1.14 12.17
CA GLY A 165 0.68 -0.01 11.85
C GLY A 165 0.35 0.13 10.38
N LEU A 166 0.60 -0.89 9.55
CA LEU A 166 0.39 -0.84 8.09
C LEU A 166 -0.83 -1.66 7.67
N SER A 167 -1.71 -1.06 6.86
CA SER A 167 -2.91 -1.74 6.35
C SER A 167 -2.87 -2.00 4.85
N LYS A 168 -2.41 -1.02 4.08
CA LYS A 168 -2.46 -1.04 2.61
C LYS A 168 -1.33 -0.23 2.00
N VAL A 169 -1.12 -0.46 0.71
CA VAL A 169 -0.31 0.39 -0.15
C VAL A 169 -1.17 0.92 -1.29
N TYR A 170 -1.04 2.21 -1.61
CA TYR A 170 -1.57 2.75 -2.86
C TYR A 170 -0.44 3.06 -3.84
N LEU A 171 -0.68 2.73 -5.11
CA LEU A 171 0.19 3.06 -6.23
C LEU A 171 -0.58 3.97 -7.19
N THR A 172 0.06 4.99 -7.75
CA THR A 172 -0.57 5.82 -8.78
C THR A 172 0.48 6.51 -9.66
N TYR A 173 0.09 6.83 -10.89
CA TYR A 173 0.86 7.73 -11.73
C TYR A 173 0.34 9.16 -11.56
N PRO A 174 1.22 10.12 -11.21
CA PRO A 174 0.85 11.53 -11.11
C PRO A 174 0.63 12.16 -12.49
N THR A 175 1.25 11.62 -13.53
CA THR A 175 1.23 12.16 -14.91
C THR A 175 0.89 11.08 -15.93
N LEU A 176 0.51 11.52 -17.14
CA LEU A 176 0.26 10.66 -18.29
C LEU A 176 1.53 9.98 -18.83
N GLU A 177 2.70 10.55 -18.54
CA GLU A 177 3.99 10.02 -19.01
C GLU A 177 4.37 8.70 -18.34
N LYS A 178 3.77 8.41 -17.17
CA LYS A 178 3.99 7.19 -16.36
C LYS A 178 5.47 6.91 -16.10
N ASP A 179 6.27 7.96 -15.97
CA ASP A 179 7.70 7.90 -15.75
C ASP A 179 8.04 7.85 -14.25
N VAL A 180 7.17 8.42 -13.41
CA VAL A 180 7.28 8.42 -11.95
C VAL A 180 6.10 7.69 -11.34
N LEU A 181 6.37 6.72 -10.48
CA LEU A 181 5.37 6.04 -9.68
C LEU A 181 5.35 6.64 -8.27
N ASP A 182 4.17 7.08 -7.83
CA ASP A 182 3.93 7.49 -6.46
C ASP A 182 3.44 6.28 -5.65
N ILE A 183 4.05 6.10 -4.47
CA ILE A 183 3.75 5.00 -3.56
C ILE A 183 3.37 5.56 -2.20
N TYR A 184 2.22 5.14 -1.68
CA TYR A 184 1.68 5.58 -0.40
C TYR A 184 1.51 4.40 0.55
N LEU A 185 2.11 4.47 1.74
CA LEU A 185 1.86 3.52 2.82
C LEU A 185 0.75 4.06 3.72
N ILE A 186 -0.26 3.22 3.99
CA ILE A 186 -1.47 3.63 4.70
C ILE A 186 -1.58 2.92 6.04
N SER A 187 -2.01 3.67 7.05
CA SER A 187 -2.15 3.21 8.41
C SER A 187 -3.17 2.11 8.60
N TYR A 188 -3.04 1.38 9.71
CA TYR A 188 -4.14 0.63 10.30
C TYR A 188 -5.39 1.53 10.44
N GLU A 189 -6.56 0.92 10.23
CA GLU A 189 -7.86 1.60 10.09
C GLU A 189 -8.00 2.61 8.94
N ARG A 190 -7.07 2.63 7.97
CA ARG A 190 -7.21 3.42 6.72
C ARG A 190 -7.42 4.92 6.95
N ILE A 191 -6.85 5.45 8.02
CA ILE A 191 -7.15 6.82 8.44
C ILE A 191 -6.10 7.80 7.94
N LEU A 192 -4.83 7.40 7.91
CA LEU A 192 -3.74 8.33 7.68
C LEU A 192 -2.71 7.76 6.70
N PRO A 193 -2.24 8.56 5.74
CA PRO A 193 -1.10 8.18 4.95
C PRO A 193 0.16 8.36 5.83
N LEU A 194 0.92 7.28 6.00
CA LEU A 194 2.06 7.21 6.93
C LEU A 194 3.39 7.55 6.28
N TRP A 195 3.51 7.25 4.99
CA TRP A 195 4.72 7.50 4.22
C TRP A 195 4.36 7.66 2.74
N MET A 196 5.17 8.45 2.02
CA MET A 196 5.06 8.62 0.59
C MET A 196 6.45 8.60 -0.04
N GLY A 197 6.57 7.84 -1.12
CA GLY A 197 7.78 7.74 -1.92
C GLY A 197 7.47 7.95 -3.39
N ARG A 198 8.43 8.54 -4.11
CA ARG A 198 8.39 8.69 -5.56
C ARG A 198 9.59 7.97 -6.14
N VAL A 199 9.34 7.16 -7.15
CA VAL A 199 10.39 6.41 -7.83
C VAL A 199 10.25 6.60 -9.33
N LYS A 200 11.35 6.96 -9.97
CA LYS A 200 11.41 7.03 -11.42
C LYS A 200 11.58 5.61 -11.96
N LEU A 201 10.73 5.22 -12.91
CA LEU A 201 10.83 3.91 -13.55
C LEU A 201 12.13 3.82 -14.37
N PRO A 202 12.84 2.68 -14.33
CA PRO A 202 13.92 2.39 -15.26
C PRO A 202 13.43 2.52 -16.72
N ASN A 203 14.28 3.01 -17.61
CA ASN A 203 13.91 3.27 -19.01
C ASN A 203 13.32 2.04 -19.71
N GLU A 204 13.87 0.85 -19.47
CA GLU A 204 13.39 -0.40 -20.04
C GLU A 204 11.96 -0.75 -19.59
N LEU A 205 11.68 -0.62 -18.29
CA LEU A 205 10.34 -0.85 -17.74
C LEU A 205 9.34 0.19 -18.24
N ARG A 206 9.75 1.45 -18.35
CA ARG A 206 8.92 2.53 -18.88
C ARG A 206 8.46 2.23 -20.31
N GLU A 207 9.36 1.78 -21.19
CA GLU A 207 8.99 1.43 -22.57
C GLU A 207 8.03 0.24 -22.62
N LYS A 208 8.26 -0.80 -21.79
CA LYS A 208 7.34 -1.93 -21.68
C LYS A 208 5.93 -1.51 -21.24
N VAL A 209 5.84 -0.64 -20.23
CA VAL A 209 4.57 -0.05 -19.78
C VAL A 209 3.90 0.73 -20.91
N ARG A 210 4.65 1.51 -21.69
CA ARG A 210 4.12 2.30 -22.80
C ARG A 210 3.55 1.42 -23.92
N ILE A 211 4.30 0.42 -24.36
CA ILE A 211 3.88 -0.54 -25.41
C ILE A 211 2.61 -1.28 -24.95
N ARG A 212 2.61 -1.80 -23.73
CA ARG A 212 1.47 -2.54 -23.18
C ARG A 212 0.22 -1.67 -23.04
N ASN A 213 0.36 -0.41 -22.65
CA ASN A 213 -0.77 0.52 -22.61
C ASN A 213 -1.40 0.75 -24.00
N GLN A 214 -0.60 0.79 -25.07
CA GLN A 214 -1.12 0.95 -26.43
C GLN A 214 -1.91 -0.28 -26.90
N LEU A 215 -1.53 -1.48 -26.47
CA LEU A 215 -2.28 -2.71 -26.76
C LEU A 215 -3.67 -2.75 -26.13
N TYR A 216 -3.90 -1.99 -25.05
CA TYR A 216 -5.19 -1.92 -24.35
C TYR A 216 -6.05 -0.71 -24.75
N ASN A 217 -5.58 0.14 -25.66
CA ASN A 217 -6.31 1.32 -26.16
C ASN A 217 -7.09 1.02 -27.47
N TYR A 218 -7.22 -0.25 -27.87
CA TYR A 218 -8.06 -0.71 -28.98
C TYR A 218 -9.27 -1.49 -28.47
#